data_AF-A0A6I9I988-F1
#
_entry.id   AF-A0A6I9I988-F1
#
_cell.length_a   1.000
_cell.length_b   1.000
_cell.length_c   1.000
_cell.angle_alpha   90.00
_cell.angle_beta   90.00
_cell.angle_gamma   90.00
#
_symmetry.space_group_name_H-M   'P 1'
#
loop_
_entity.id
_entity.type
_entity.pdbx_description
1 polymer ?
#
loop_
_entity_poly.entity_id
_entity_poly.type
_entity_poly.pdbx_seq_one_letter_code
_entity_poly.pdbx_strand_id
1 'polypeptide(L)'
;MRWWRQLLLWLWAVPPTWAGHARLNVCVNSRPHKREPGPEDKLYEECRPWKDNACCTATTSWEAHLDVSLLYNFSLVHCGLLMPDCEKHFLQAICFYECSPNLGPWIQQVRRSGQVDPRGQGERILDVPLCINKISHKVGLKLRRTKD
;
A
#
# COMPACT_ATOMS: atom_id res chain seq x y z
N MET A 1 -19.19 -53.64 -7.97
CA MET A 1 -18.83 -52.74 -9.09
C MET A 1 -19.46 -51.34 -9.05
N ARG A 2 -20.65 -51.13 -8.44
CA ARG A 2 -21.37 -49.83 -8.45
C ARG A 2 -20.83 -48.77 -7.46
N TRP A 3 -20.05 -49.19 -6.46
CA TRP A 3 -19.52 -48.31 -5.40
C TRP A 3 -18.30 -47.49 -5.82
N TRP A 4 -17.46 -48.01 -6.72
CA TRP A 4 -16.29 -47.30 -7.25
C TRP A 4 -16.67 -46.12 -8.15
N ARG A 5 -17.80 -46.20 -8.86
CA ARG A 5 -18.35 -45.09 -9.64
C ARG A 5 -18.76 -43.90 -8.78
N GLN A 6 -19.20 -44.13 -7.53
CA GLN A 6 -19.58 -43.04 -6.63
C GLN A 6 -18.35 -42.33 -6.04
N LEU A 7 -17.26 -43.05 -5.77
CA LEU A 7 -16.01 -42.46 -5.30
C LEU A 7 -15.34 -41.56 -6.36
N LEU A 8 -15.41 -41.93 -7.64
CA LEU A 8 -14.90 -41.11 -8.74
C LEU A 8 -15.71 -39.81 -8.96
N LEU A 9 -17.01 -39.84 -8.69
CA LEU A 9 -17.88 -38.65 -8.80
C LEU A 9 -17.61 -37.62 -7.69
N TRP A 10 -17.23 -38.07 -6.49
CA TRP A 10 -16.89 -37.18 -5.38
C TRP A 10 -15.56 -36.44 -5.59
N LEU A 11 -14.61 -37.03 -6.30
CA LEU A 11 -13.32 -36.40 -6.64
C LEU A 11 -13.46 -35.26 -7.66
N TRP A 12 -14.52 -35.22 -8.46
CA TRP A 12 -14.80 -34.13 -9.42
C TRP A 12 -15.64 -32.98 -8.82
N ALA A 13 -16.20 -33.15 -7.62
CA ALA A 13 -17.10 -32.17 -7.01
C ALA A 13 -16.39 -31.08 -6.19
N VAL A 14 -15.06 -31.14 -6.05
CA VAL A 14 -14.28 -30.07 -5.42
C VAL A 14 -13.75 -29.17 -6.53
N PRO A 15 -14.40 -28.02 -6.81
CA PRO A 15 -13.80 -27.04 -7.71
C PRO A 15 -12.44 -26.66 -7.12
N PRO A 16 -11.36 -26.62 -7.94
CA PRO A 16 -10.10 -26.06 -7.50
C PRO A 16 -10.39 -24.67 -6.96
N THR A 17 -10.03 -24.40 -5.71
CA THR A 17 -10.08 -23.03 -5.20
C THR A 17 -9.12 -22.21 -6.06
N TRP A 18 -9.67 -21.42 -6.98
CA TRP A 18 -8.92 -20.38 -7.65
C TRP A 18 -8.56 -19.35 -6.59
N ALA A 19 -7.43 -19.54 -5.92
CA ALA A 19 -6.75 -18.44 -5.29
C ALA A 19 -6.37 -17.51 -6.45
N GLY A 20 -7.17 -16.46 -6.68
CA GLY A 20 -6.79 -15.41 -7.61
C GLY A 20 -5.36 -15.01 -7.28
N HIS A 21 -4.48 -14.98 -8.28
CA HIS A 21 -3.06 -14.72 -8.09
C HIS A 21 -2.92 -13.35 -7.41
N ALA A 22 -2.77 -13.35 -6.08
CA ALA A 22 -2.62 -12.12 -5.33
C ALA A 22 -1.37 -11.43 -5.87
N ARG A 23 -1.50 -10.15 -6.26
CA ARG A 23 -0.35 -9.35 -6.68
C ARG A 23 0.51 -9.13 -5.44
N LEU A 24 1.46 -10.02 -5.20
CA LEU A 24 2.39 -9.95 -4.06
C LEU A 24 3.72 -9.40 -4.56
N ASN A 25 4.42 -8.65 -3.70
CA ASN A 25 5.73 -8.08 -4.00
C ASN A 25 5.74 -7.25 -5.30
N VAL A 26 4.84 -6.27 -5.36
CA VAL A 26 4.68 -5.36 -6.51
C VAL A 26 4.65 -3.92 -6.05
N CYS A 27 5.11 -3.02 -6.92
CA CYS A 27 4.94 -1.59 -6.73
C CYS A 27 3.71 -1.09 -7.48
N VAL A 28 3.05 -0.08 -6.93
CA VAL A 28 1.96 0.61 -7.61
C VAL A 28 2.51 1.40 -8.80
N ASN A 29 1.83 1.35 -9.93
CA ASN A 29 2.18 2.16 -11.09
C ASN A 29 1.73 3.63 -10.92
N SER A 30 2.43 4.35 -10.06
CA SER A 30 2.33 5.80 -9.86
C SER A 30 3.72 6.41 -9.66
N ARG A 31 3.88 7.71 -9.89
CA ARG A 31 5.13 8.41 -9.50
C ARG A 31 5.00 8.86 -8.04
N PRO A 32 6.06 8.76 -7.24
CA PRO A 32 7.45 8.45 -7.60
C PRO A 32 7.87 6.97 -7.44
N HIS A 33 6.94 6.01 -7.39
CA HIS A 33 7.28 4.60 -7.20
C HIS A 33 8.22 4.05 -8.27
N LYS A 34 9.09 3.14 -7.84
CA LYS A 34 9.88 2.26 -8.71
C LYS A 34 8.96 1.31 -9.46
N ARG A 35 9.46 0.77 -10.57
CA ARG A 35 8.73 -0.23 -11.37
C ARG A 35 8.59 -1.56 -10.63
N GLU A 36 9.63 -1.95 -9.89
CA GLU A 36 9.69 -3.23 -9.15
C GLU A 36 10.36 -3.00 -7.79
N PRO A 37 9.99 -3.80 -6.77
CA PRO A 37 10.63 -3.74 -5.46
C PRO A 37 12.12 -4.12 -5.53
N GLY A 38 12.92 -3.53 -4.65
CA GLY A 38 14.31 -3.90 -4.49
C GLY A 38 14.97 -3.20 -3.29
N PRO A 39 16.18 -3.62 -2.92
CA PRO A 39 16.90 -3.06 -1.76
C PRO A 39 17.25 -1.58 -1.98
N GLU A 40 17.21 -0.82 -0.88
CA GLU A 40 17.54 0.61 -0.76
C GLU A 40 18.25 0.85 0.58
N ASP A 41 19.57 0.83 0.60
CA ASP A 41 20.34 0.93 1.85
C ASP A 41 20.26 2.29 2.55
N LYS A 42 19.80 3.32 1.83
CA LYS A 42 19.86 4.72 2.25
C LYS A 42 18.48 5.35 2.47
N LEU A 43 17.49 4.55 2.89
CA LEU A 43 16.18 5.08 3.27
C LEU A 43 16.28 5.93 4.54
N TYR A 44 15.60 7.08 4.51
CA TYR A 44 15.63 8.05 5.60
C TYR A 44 14.73 7.64 6.77
N GLU A 45 15.16 7.94 8.00
CA GLU A 45 14.44 7.78 9.28
C GLU A 45 13.24 6.82 9.30
N GLU A 46 12.01 7.33 9.21
CA GLU A 46 10.75 6.56 9.28
C GLU A 46 10.60 5.53 8.15
N CYS A 47 11.29 5.71 7.02
CA CYS A 47 11.27 4.83 5.86
C CYS A 47 12.30 3.69 5.95
N ARG A 48 13.22 3.68 6.93
CA ARG A 48 14.22 2.60 7.12
C ARG A 48 13.65 1.17 7.18
N PRO A 49 12.44 0.90 7.70
CA PRO A 49 11.90 -0.45 7.75
C PRO A 49 11.80 -1.17 6.39
N TRP A 50 11.77 -0.43 5.27
CA TRP A 50 11.67 -1.00 3.92
C TRP A 50 13.02 -1.22 3.22
N LYS A 51 14.16 -0.97 3.88
CA LYS A 51 15.49 -0.96 3.25
C LYS A 51 15.84 -2.22 2.45
N ASP A 52 15.38 -3.40 2.88
CA ASP A 52 15.77 -4.66 2.25
C ASP A 52 14.92 -4.95 0.99
N ASN A 53 13.74 -4.32 0.89
CA ASN A 53 12.81 -4.48 -0.23
C ASN A 53 11.78 -3.33 -0.28
N ALA A 54 12.09 -2.28 -1.03
CA ALA A 54 11.27 -1.07 -1.13
C ALA A 54 10.79 -0.78 -2.56
N CYS A 55 9.65 -0.08 -2.65
CA CYS A 55 9.12 0.53 -3.87
C CYS A 55 9.47 2.01 -4.05
N CYS A 56 10.13 2.63 -3.07
CA CYS A 56 10.61 4.01 -3.11
C CYS A 56 12.12 4.04 -3.34
N THR A 57 12.68 5.22 -3.60
CA THR A 57 14.14 5.45 -3.65
C THR A 57 14.62 6.19 -2.40
N ALA A 58 15.92 6.20 -2.14
CA ALA A 58 16.52 7.07 -1.12
C ALA A 58 16.09 8.55 -1.26
N THR A 59 16.06 9.09 -2.49
CA THR A 59 15.59 10.46 -2.77
C THR A 59 14.13 10.66 -2.37
N THR A 60 13.26 9.72 -2.74
CA THR A 60 11.84 9.74 -2.35
C THR A 60 11.68 9.75 -0.83
N SER A 61 12.46 8.91 -0.13
CA SER A 61 12.41 8.87 1.33
C SER A 61 12.91 10.15 1.98
N TRP A 62 13.91 10.81 1.41
CA TRP A 62 14.39 12.11 1.88
C TRP A 62 13.35 13.21 1.63
N GLU A 63 12.78 13.29 0.42
CA GLU A 63 11.77 14.29 0.06
C GLU A 63 10.46 14.15 0.85
N ALA A 64 10.16 12.95 1.35
CA ALA A 64 9.05 12.73 2.27
C ALA A 64 9.21 13.45 3.61
N HIS A 65 10.45 13.74 4.04
CA HIS A 65 10.77 14.38 5.33
C HIS A 65 11.07 15.88 5.20
N LEU A 66 10.77 16.49 4.05
CA LEU A 66 10.84 17.94 3.89
C LEU A 66 9.54 18.60 4.38
N ASP A 67 9.63 19.75 5.06
CA ASP A 67 8.48 20.53 5.56
C ASP A 67 7.44 20.85 4.48
N VAL A 68 7.93 21.02 3.25
CA VAL A 68 7.15 21.02 2.02
C VAL A 68 7.60 19.80 1.23
N SER A 69 6.81 18.73 1.29
CA SER A 69 7.17 17.51 0.57
C SER A 69 7.05 17.75 -0.93
N LEU A 70 8.19 17.70 -1.61
CA LEU A 70 8.30 17.89 -3.06
C LEU A 70 7.55 16.81 -3.84
N LEU A 71 7.28 15.64 -3.24
CA LEU A 71 6.46 14.59 -3.85
C LEU A 71 5.06 15.08 -4.23
N TYR A 72 4.45 15.88 -3.34
CA TYR A 72 3.04 16.23 -3.40
C TYR A 72 2.77 17.73 -3.47
N ASN A 73 3.84 18.55 -3.42
CA ASN A 73 3.74 19.99 -3.26
C ASN A 73 2.79 20.36 -2.09
N PHE A 74 2.93 19.62 -0.99
CA PHE A 74 2.06 19.70 0.18
C PHE A 74 2.91 19.94 1.43
N SER A 75 2.41 20.79 2.33
CA SER A 75 3.07 21.06 3.61
C SER A 75 2.28 20.47 4.76
N LEU A 76 2.95 19.68 5.59
CA LEU A 76 2.37 19.16 6.83
C LEU A 76 2.02 20.29 7.81
N VAL A 77 2.70 21.43 7.72
CA VAL A 77 2.52 22.59 8.60
C VAL A 77 1.64 23.70 8.02
N HIS A 78 0.77 23.38 7.05
CA HIS A 78 -0.13 24.35 6.42
C HIS A 78 -1.09 25.06 7.41
N CYS A 79 -1.34 24.47 8.58
CA CYS A 79 -2.13 25.05 9.69
C CYS A 79 -1.28 25.49 10.90
N GLY A 80 0.05 25.54 10.75
CA GLY A 80 1.02 25.73 11.84
C GLY A 80 1.79 24.46 12.18
N LEU A 81 2.66 24.55 13.19
CA LEU A 81 3.53 23.44 13.59
C LEU A 81 2.71 22.24 14.09
N LEU A 82 3.01 21.05 13.57
CA LEU A 82 2.43 19.80 14.06
C LEU A 82 3.13 19.37 15.35
N MET A 83 2.40 18.65 16.20
CA MET A 83 3.04 17.94 17.31
C MET A 83 3.99 16.86 16.75
N PRO A 84 5.18 16.66 17.33
CA PRO A 84 6.17 15.70 16.80
C PRO A 84 5.62 14.27 16.67
N ASP A 85 4.81 13.83 17.64
CA ASP A 85 4.15 12.52 17.57
C ASP A 85 3.16 12.43 16.40
N CYS A 86 2.44 13.52 16.08
CA CYS A 86 1.49 13.56 14.97
C CYS A 86 2.24 13.51 13.62
N GLU A 87 3.28 14.34 13.48
CA GLU A 87 4.12 14.42 12.31
C GLU A 87 4.75 13.06 11.98
N LYS A 88 5.29 12.38 13.00
CA LYS A 88 5.83 11.02 12.86
C LYS A 88 4.85 10.02 12.27
N HIS A 89 3.57 10.07 12.64
CA HIS A 89 2.55 9.18 12.07
C HIS A 89 2.26 9.50 10.61
N PHE A 90 2.25 10.78 10.23
CA PHE A 90 2.15 11.19 8.83
C PHE A 90 3.33 10.69 8.01
N LEU A 91 4.56 10.86 8.50
CA LEU A 91 5.77 10.36 7.84
C LEU A 91 5.74 8.83 7.67
N GLN A 92 5.35 8.10 8.71
CA GLN A 92 5.17 6.64 8.63
C GLN A 92 4.12 6.23 7.59
N ALA A 93 3.01 6.98 7.48
CA ALA A 93 1.98 6.72 6.49
C ALA A 93 2.48 6.99 5.06
N ILE A 94 3.24 8.07 4.85
CA ILE A 94 3.87 8.39 3.57
C ILE A 94 4.87 7.29 3.21
N CYS A 95 5.78 6.91 4.10
CA CYS A 95 6.73 5.83 3.86
C CYS A 95 6.03 4.50 3.56
N PHE A 96 4.93 4.18 4.26
CA PHE A 96 4.14 2.97 3.97
C PHE A 96 3.53 3.00 2.57
N TYR A 97 3.00 4.14 2.12
CA TYR A 97 2.42 4.30 0.80
C TYR A 97 3.49 4.26 -0.32
N GLU A 98 4.63 4.92 -0.12
CA GLU A 98 5.71 5.02 -1.11
C GLU A 98 6.55 3.75 -1.21
N CYS A 99 6.88 3.13 -0.07
CA CYS A 99 7.92 2.12 -0.01
C CYS A 99 7.39 0.68 0.07
N SER A 100 6.14 0.45 0.48
CA SER A 100 5.64 -0.91 0.72
C SER A 100 5.46 -1.72 -0.58
N PRO A 101 6.12 -2.88 -0.73
CA PRO A 101 5.89 -3.79 -1.85
C PRO A 101 4.69 -4.73 -1.62
N ASN A 102 3.99 -4.57 -0.50
CA ASN A 102 2.93 -5.48 -0.06
C ASN A 102 1.52 -4.94 -0.28
N LEU A 103 1.38 -3.81 -0.98
CA LEU A 103 0.09 -3.17 -1.22
C LEU A 103 -0.71 -3.76 -2.40
N GLY A 104 -0.13 -4.73 -3.11
CA GLY A 104 -0.68 -5.22 -4.38
C GLY A 104 -2.13 -5.72 -4.37
N PRO A 105 -2.67 -6.37 -3.32
CA PRO A 105 -4.09 -6.74 -3.26
C PRO A 105 -5.06 -5.55 -3.28
N TRP A 106 -4.59 -4.35 -2.94
CA TRP A 106 -5.39 -3.12 -2.83
C TRP A 106 -5.15 -2.14 -3.97
N ILE A 107 -4.36 -2.54 -4.97
CA ILE A 107 -4.09 -1.72 -6.15
C ILE A 107 -5.29 -1.78 -7.11
N GLN A 108 -5.81 -0.60 -7.46
CA GLN A 108 -6.88 -0.41 -8.43
C GLN A 108 -6.45 0.50 -9.56
N GLN A 109 -6.89 0.19 -10.77
CA GLN A 109 -6.65 1.03 -11.95
C GLN A 109 -7.47 2.32 -11.85
N VAL A 110 -6.84 3.46 -12.12
CA VAL A 110 -7.48 4.78 -12.19
C VAL A 110 -8.18 4.89 -13.55
N ARG A 111 -9.31 4.19 -13.70
CA ARG A 111 -10.08 4.21 -14.94
C ARG A 111 -10.69 5.59 -15.18
N ARG A 112 -10.17 6.34 -16.17
CA ARG A 112 -11.03 7.12 -17.08
C ARG A 112 -11.07 6.41 -18.42
N SER A 113 -12.27 6.02 -18.82
CA SER A 113 -12.53 5.53 -20.18
C SER A 113 -11.93 6.50 -21.20
N GLY A 114 -10.89 6.07 -21.92
CA GLY A 114 -10.31 6.81 -23.04
C GLY A 114 -9.17 7.79 -22.73
N GLN A 115 -8.70 7.94 -21.50
CA GLN A 115 -7.62 8.89 -21.19
C GLN A 115 -6.50 8.22 -20.36
N VAL A 116 -5.45 7.79 -21.04
CA VAL A 116 -4.17 7.42 -20.43
C VAL A 116 -3.56 8.70 -19.87
N ASP A 117 -3.15 8.72 -18.59
CA ASP A 117 -2.37 9.85 -18.06
C ASP A 117 -1.14 10.06 -18.96
N PRO A 118 -0.89 11.25 -19.52
CA PRO A 118 0.31 11.52 -20.30
C PRO A 118 1.63 11.19 -19.57
N ARG A 119 1.60 10.99 -18.24
CA ARG A 119 2.75 10.55 -17.43
C ARG A 119 2.87 9.04 -17.22
N GLY A 120 1.93 8.24 -17.71
CA GLY A 120 1.89 6.78 -17.59
C GLY A 120 1.41 6.25 -16.23
N GLN A 121 0.87 7.11 -15.36
CA GLN A 121 0.36 6.72 -14.05
C GLN A 121 -1.04 6.12 -14.21
N GLY A 122 -1.23 4.91 -13.71
CA GLY A 122 -2.43 4.13 -13.99
C GLY A 122 -3.08 3.49 -12.77
N GLU A 123 -2.42 3.53 -11.62
CA GLU A 123 -2.85 2.77 -10.44
C GLU A 123 -2.91 3.63 -9.18
N ARG A 124 -3.82 3.28 -8.27
CA ARG A 124 -3.95 3.85 -6.93
C ARG A 124 -4.23 2.73 -5.93
N ILE A 125 -4.00 3.00 -4.65
CA ILE A 125 -4.25 2.05 -3.57
C ILE A 125 -5.55 2.45 -2.85
N LEU A 126 -6.45 1.49 -2.60
CA LEU A 126 -7.74 1.72 -1.96
C LEU A 126 -8.07 0.62 -0.94
N ASP A 127 -8.76 0.99 0.14
CA ASP A 127 -9.31 0.06 1.14
C ASP A 127 -8.27 -0.87 1.81
N VAL A 128 -7.07 -0.32 2.06
CA VAL A 128 -6.02 -1.04 2.81
C VAL A 128 -6.50 -1.28 4.24
N PRO A 129 -6.53 -2.53 4.73
CA PRO A 129 -6.97 -2.88 6.07
C PRO A 129 -5.87 -2.55 7.08
N LEU A 130 -5.80 -1.27 7.45
CA LEU A 130 -4.89 -0.81 8.50
C LEU A 130 -5.28 -1.41 9.85
N CYS A 131 -4.27 -1.79 10.63
CA CYS A 131 -4.49 -2.33 11.97
C CYS A 131 -5.08 -1.25 12.89
N ILE A 132 -6.05 -1.63 13.74
CA ILE A 132 -6.75 -0.69 14.62
C ILE A 132 -5.81 0.06 15.59
N ASN A 133 -4.76 -0.61 16.05
CA ASN A 133 -3.75 -0.02 16.92
C ASN A 133 -2.93 1.10 16.24
N LYS A 134 -2.86 1.12 14.90
CA LYS A 134 -2.20 2.19 14.14
C LYS A 134 -3.10 3.39 13.88
N ILE A 135 -4.42 3.21 13.95
CA ILE A 135 -5.40 4.29 13.74
C ILE A 135 -5.78 4.93 15.08
N SER A 136 -5.91 4.15 16.14
CA SER A 136 -6.40 4.61 17.45
C SER A 136 -5.28 4.84 18.48
N HIS A 137 -4.04 5.02 18.05
CA HIS A 137 -2.94 5.27 18.99
C HIS A 137 -3.21 6.60 19.73
N LYS A 138 -3.56 6.50 21.02
CA LYS A 138 -3.76 7.63 21.96
C LYS A 138 -4.87 8.65 21.64
N VAL A 139 -5.84 8.34 20.81
CA VAL A 139 -7.11 9.08 20.82
C VAL A 139 -8.18 8.11 21.26
N GLY A 140 -8.94 8.45 22.30
CA GLY A 140 -10.12 7.71 22.75
C GLY A 140 -11.26 7.65 21.70
N LEU A 141 -10.92 7.61 20.41
CA LEU A 141 -11.84 7.45 19.31
C LEU A 141 -12.21 5.97 19.22
N LYS A 142 -13.38 5.67 19.78
CA LYS A 142 -14.11 4.43 19.55
C LYS A 142 -14.52 4.40 18.07
N LEU A 143 -13.65 3.88 17.21
CA LEU A 143 -13.95 3.72 15.78
C LEU A 143 -15.18 2.81 15.65
N ARG A 144 -16.27 3.40 15.16
CA ARG A 144 -17.52 2.70 14.89
C ARG A 144 -17.30 1.87 13.63
N ARG A 145 -17.15 0.55 13.82
CA ARG A 145 -17.04 -0.42 12.73
C ARG A 145 -18.37 -0.41 11.97
N THR A 146 -18.48 0.32 10.86
CA THR A 146 -19.58 0.13 9.91
C THR A 146 -19.30 -1.18 9.19
N LYS A 147 -20.17 -2.15 9.44
CA LYS A 147 -20.14 -3.48 8.85
C LYS A 147 -21.36 -3.51 7.94
N ASP A 148 -21.15 -3.22 6.67
CA ASP A 148 -22.11 -3.48 5.60
C ASP A 148 -21.56 -4.60 4.72
#